data_AF-B7Q704-F1
#
_entry.id   AF-B7Q704-F1
#
_cell.length_a   1.000
_cell.length_b   1.000
_cell.length_c   1.000
_cell.angle_alpha   90.00
_cell.angle_beta   90.00
_cell.angle_gamma   90.00
#
_symmetry.space_group_name_H-M   'P 1'
#
loop_
_entity.id
_entity.type
_entity.pdbx_description
1 polymer ?
#
loop_
_entity_poly.entity_id
_entity_poly.type
_entity_poly.pdbx_seq_one_letter_code
_entity_poly.pdbx_strand_id
1 'polypeptide(L)'
;MPRGFEGKAARAMYMRVVALENPSVTVLSYNPGPVDTAMFGHMQGGSEDCATRYEKALKHGKVMTPEVTANALVYILEQQKFKSGDLVVFSPAHIDGGSTSGSF
;
A
#
# COMPACT_ATOMS: atom_id res chain seq x y z
N MET A 1 -15.45 18.58 -2.18
CA MET A 1 -14.36 18.36 -1.20
C MET A 1 -13.78 16.96 -1.39
N PRO A 2 -12.44 16.79 -1.46
CA PRO A 2 -11.82 15.49 -1.65
C PRO A 2 -11.80 14.72 -0.31
N ARG A 3 -12.82 13.89 -0.05
CA ARG A 3 -13.00 13.12 1.20
C ARG A 3 -12.14 11.84 1.32
N GLY A 4 -11.14 11.66 0.46
CA GLY A 4 -10.46 10.37 0.29
C GLY A 4 -9.41 10.02 1.36
N PHE A 5 -8.73 11.02 1.94
CA PHE A 5 -7.63 10.80 2.88
C PHE A 5 -8.09 10.60 4.32
N GLU A 6 -9.17 11.28 4.72
CA GLU A 6 -9.76 11.21 6.05
C GLU A 6 -10.23 9.80 6.40
N GLY A 7 -10.95 9.13 5.49
CA GLY A 7 -11.42 7.76 5.71
C GLY A 7 -10.28 6.74 5.85
N LYS A 8 -9.19 6.91 5.09
CA LYS A 8 -8.01 6.05 5.19
C LYS A 8 -7.29 6.26 6.52
N ALA A 9 -7.11 7.51 6.95
CA ALA A 9 -6.52 7.85 8.24
C ALA A 9 -7.37 7.34 9.41
N ALA A 10 -8.69 7.53 9.36
CA ALA A 10 -9.62 7.04 10.37
C ALA A 10 -9.56 5.51 10.50
N ARG A 11 -9.57 4.77 9.37
CA ARG A 11 -9.42 3.31 9.39
C ARG A 11 -8.09 2.87 9.98
N ALA A 12 -6.98 3.51 9.59
CA ALA A 12 -5.66 3.17 10.14
C ALA A 12 -5.59 3.39 11.66
N MET A 13 -6.16 4.48 12.16
CA MET A 13 -6.23 4.76 13.60
C MET A 13 -7.12 3.75 14.33
N TYR A 14 -8.30 3.45 13.78
CA TYR A 14 -9.20 2.44 14.33
C TYR A 14 -8.52 1.07 14.46
N MET A 15 -7.80 0.64 13.42
CA MET A 15 -7.10 -0.64 13.42
C MET A 15 -5.95 -0.69 14.44
N ARG A 16 -5.29 0.44 14.74
CA ARG A 16 -4.31 0.53 15.84
C ARG A 16 -4.96 0.28 17.20
N VAL A 17 -6.16 0.83 17.43
CA VAL A 17 -6.90 0.60 18.68
C VAL A 17 -7.29 -0.88 18.79
N VAL A 18 -7.82 -1.48 17.72
CA VAL A 18 -8.16 -2.91 17.69
C VAL A 18 -6.96 -3.78 18.05
N ALA A 19 -5.77 -3.46 17.53
CA ALA A 19 -4.54 -4.18 17.83
C ALA A 19 -4.14 -4.13 19.32
N LEU A 20 -4.39 -3.00 19.99
CA LEU A 20 -4.10 -2.82 21.42
C LEU A 20 -5.13 -3.50 22.31
N GLU A 21 -6.41 -3.43 21.94
CA GLU A 21 -7.51 -4.01 22.72
C GLU A 21 -7.61 -5.54 22.59
N ASN A 22 -7.10 -6.12 21.48
CA ASN A 22 -7.20 -7.54 21.19
C ASN A 22 -5.82 -8.17 20.93
N PRO A 23 -5.00 -8.42 21.97
CA PRO A 23 -3.63 -8.94 21.81
C PRO A 23 -3.55 -10.33 21.16
N SER A 24 -4.66 -11.08 21.11
CA SER A 24 -4.74 -12.38 20.45
C SER A 24 -4.85 -12.30 18.92
N VAL A 25 -5.04 -11.09 18.35
CA VAL A 25 -5.18 -10.87 16.91
C VAL A 25 -4.02 -10.02 16.40
N THR A 26 -3.44 -10.44 15.29
CA THR A 26 -2.44 -9.66 14.55
C THR A 26 -3.13 -8.75 13.54
N VAL A 27 -2.88 -7.45 13.63
CA VAL A 27 -3.47 -6.44 12.75
C VAL A 27 -2.37 -5.78 11.92
N LEU A 28 -2.61 -5.61 10.62
CA LEU A 28 -1.70 -4.91 9.70
C LEU A 28 -2.51 -3.97 8.79
N SER A 29 -2.08 -2.72 8.69
CA SER A 29 -2.53 -1.79 7.64
C SER A 29 -1.48 -1.72 6.54
N TYR A 30 -1.84 -2.15 5.33
CA TYR A 30 -0.90 -2.16 4.20
C TYR A 30 -1.24 -1.07 3.19
N ASN A 31 -0.23 -0.28 2.81
CA ASN A 31 -0.31 0.69 1.72
C ASN A 31 0.40 0.11 0.48
N PRO A 32 -0.34 -0.30 -0.56
CA PRO A 32 0.22 -0.95 -1.75
C PRO A 32 0.99 -0.01 -2.68
N GLY A 33 0.93 1.30 -2.46
CA GLY A 33 1.44 2.28 -3.43
C GLY A 33 0.52 2.44 -4.64
N PRO A 34 1.00 3.04 -5.75
CA PRO A 34 0.24 3.19 -6.99
C PRO A 34 0.14 1.85 -7.73
N VAL A 35 -1.08 1.38 -7.99
CA VAL A 35 -1.35 0.08 -8.61
C VAL A 35 -2.23 0.26 -9.84
N ASP A 36 -1.89 -0.39 -10.93
CA ASP A 36 -2.64 -0.36 -12.18
C ASP A 36 -3.99 -1.06 -12.00
N THR A 37 -5.01 -0.27 -11.71
CA THR A 37 -6.37 -0.71 -11.42
C THR A 37 -7.35 0.34 -11.94
N ALA A 38 -8.62 -0.03 -12.09
CA ALA A 38 -9.68 0.92 -12.43
C ALA A 38 -9.73 2.11 -11.42
N MET A 39 -9.48 1.84 -10.13
CA MET A 39 -9.40 2.89 -9.10
C MET A 39 -8.31 3.93 -9.40
N PHE A 40 -7.16 3.50 -9.89
CA PHE A 40 -6.08 4.41 -10.29
C PHE A 40 -6.45 5.22 -11.53
N GLY A 41 -7.10 4.60 -12.52
CA GLY A 41 -7.63 5.29 -13.70
C GLY A 41 -8.63 6.41 -13.37
N HIS A 42 -9.47 6.22 -12.34
CA HIS A 42 -10.40 7.27 -11.88
C HIS A 42 -9.70 8.55 -11.38
N MET A 43 -8.41 8.49 -11.02
CA MET A 43 -7.67 9.69 -10.61
C MET A 43 -7.48 10.69 -11.75
N GLN A 44 -7.42 10.22 -13.01
CA GLN A 44 -7.27 11.09 -14.19
C GLN A 44 -8.47 12.04 -14.34
N GLY A 45 -9.69 11.55 -14.10
CA GLY A 45 -10.92 12.34 -14.16
C GLY A 45 -11.29 13.03 -12.85
N GLY A 46 -10.37 13.05 -11.87
CA GLY A 46 -10.58 13.66 -10.55
C GLY A 46 -10.31 15.16 -10.52
N SER A 47 -9.97 15.68 -9.33
CA SER A 47 -9.46 17.06 -9.20
C SER A 47 -8.10 17.23 -9.88
N GLU A 48 -7.68 18.47 -10.09
CA GLU A 48 -6.36 18.81 -10.67
C GLU A 48 -5.20 18.12 -9.93
N ASP A 49 -5.26 18.08 -8.59
CA ASP A 49 -4.29 17.34 -7.77
C ASP A 49 -4.26 15.83 -8.07
N CYS A 50 -5.44 15.23 -8.28
CA CYS A 50 -5.55 13.80 -8.60
C CYS A 50 -4.97 13.51 -9.99
N ALA A 51 -5.30 14.33 -10.98
CA ALA A 51 -4.76 14.22 -12.33
C ALA A 51 -3.24 14.41 -12.34
N THR A 52 -2.73 15.41 -11.61
CA THR A 52 -1.28 15.65 -11.47
C THR A 52 -0.56 14.47 -10.83
N ARG A 53 -1.15 13.87 -9.79
CA ARG A 53 -0.59 12.68 -9.12
C ARG A 53 -0.62 11.45 -10.04
N TYR A 54 -1.71 11.28 -10.80
CA TYR A 54 -1.83 10.23 -11.80
C TYR A 54 -0.73 10.34 -12.86
N GLU A 55 -0.54 11.52 -13.46
CA GLU A 55 0.53 11.75 -14.44
C GLU A 55 1.93 11.52 -13.88
N LYS A 56 2.21 12.01 -12.66
CA LYS A 56 3.52 11.80 -12.02
C LYS A 56 3.80 10.33 -11.75
N ALA A 57 2.79 9.55 -11.38
CA ALA A 57 2.93 8.13 -11.15
C ALA A 57 3.25 7.37 -12.46
N LEU A 58 2.60 7.75 -13.57
CA LEU A 58 2.90 7.20 -14.90
C LEU A 58 4.30 7.59 -15.39
N LYS A 59 4.65 8.89 -15.32
CA LYS A 59 5.95 9.41 -15.81
C LYS A 59 7.16 8.78 -15.14
N HIS A 60 7.05 8.46 -13.84
CA HIS A 60 8.15 7.83 -13.11
C HIS A 60 8.17 6.30 -13.20
N GLY A 61 7.27 5.68 -13.96
CA GLY A 61 7.19 4.22 -14.06
C GLY A 61 6.90 3.52 -12.73
N LYS A 62 6.25 4.21 -11.79
CA LYS A 62 6.03 3.75 -10.40
C LYS A 62 4.66 3.09 -10.18
N VAL A 63 3.96 2.76 -11.26
CA VAL A 63 2.67 2.05 -11.19
C VAL A 63 2.96 0.56 -11.35
N MET A 64 2.62 -0.22 -10.33
CA MET A 64 2.85 -1.67 -10.33
C MET A 64 1.58 -2.44 -10.67
N THR A 65 1.73 -3.70 -11.07
CA THR A 65 0.56 -4.57 -11.28
C THR A 65 -0.01 -5.03 -9.94
N PRO A 66 -1.30 -5.43 -9.88
CA PRO A 66 -1.91 -6.00 -8.69
C PRO A 66 -1.12 -7.20 -8.13
N GLU A 67 -0.56 -8.03 -9.00
CA GLU A 67 0.20 -9.23 -8.62
C GLU A 67 1.46 -8.87 -7.84
N VAL A 68 2.18 -7.82 -8.26
CA VAL A 68 3.41 -7.37 -7.59
C VAL A 68 3.13 -6.95 -6.15
N THR A 69 2.10 -6.12 -5.93
CA THR A 69 1.78 -5.65 -4.57
C THR A 69 1.14 -6.75 -3.71
N ALA A 70 0.36 -7.65 -4.30
CA ALA A 70 -0.23 -8.77 -3.59
C ALA A 70 0.85 -9.74 -3.09
N ASN A 71 1.82 -10.08 -3.95
CA ASN A 71 2.96 -10.93 -3.56
C ASN A 71 3.81 -10.27 -2.47
N ALA A 72 4.04 -8.96 -2.56
CA ALA A 72 4.73 -8.21 -1.50
C ALA A 72 3.97 -8.27 -0.16
N LEU A 73 2.63 -8.19 -0.17
CA LEU A 73 1.82 -8.35 1.04
C LEU A 73 1.95 -9.77 1.60
N VAL A 74 1.86 -10.80 0.76
CA VAL A 74 2.05 -12.21 1.19
C VAL A 74 3.43 -12.37 1.84
N TYR A 75 4.48 -11.86 1.21
CA TYR A 75 5.83 -11.89 1.77
C TYR A 75 5.93 -11.18 3.13
N ILE A 76 5.34 -9.99 3.28
CA ILE A 76 5.30 -9.27 4.56
C ILE A 76 4.61 -10.12 5.65
N LEU A 77 3.50 -10.78 5.31
CA LEU A 77 2.75 -11.64 6.22
C LEU A 77 3.52 -12.91 6.59
N GLU A 78 4.28 -13.51 5.67
CA GLU A 78 5.14 -14.67 5.94
C GLU A 78 6.31 -14.33 6.85
N GLN A 79 6.95 -13.16 6.63
CA GLN A 79 8.08 -12.73 7.44
C GLN A 79 7.68 -12.31 8.86
N GLN A 80 6.46 -11.80 9.04
CA GLN A 80 5.95 -11.26 10.31
C GLN A 80 6.88 -10.25 11.00
N LYS A 81 7.69 -9.52 10.22
CA LYS A 81 8.63 -8.49 10.72
C LYS A 81 7.95 -7.13 10.90
N PHE A 82 6.79 -7.13 11.54
CA PHE A 82 6.00 -5.93 11.86
C PHE A 82 5.33 -6.09 13.23
N LYS A 83 4.95 -4.99 13.87
CA LYS A 83 4.18 -5.00 15.10
C LYS A 83 2.69 -4.96 14.78
N SER A 84 1.88 -5.62 15.60
CA SER A 84 0.42 -5.54 15.48
C SER A 84 -0.04 -4.08 15.56
N GLY A 85 -0.82 -3.63 14.59
CA GLY A 85 -1.27 -2.24 14.43
C GLY A 85 -0.40 -1.38 13.50
N ASP A 86 0.70 -1.90 12.97
CA ASP A 86 1.58 -1.14 12.08
C ASP A 86 0.91 -0.77 10.76
N LEU A 87 1.37 0.37 10.20
CA LEU A 87 1.13 0.74 8.81
C LEU A 87 2.41 0.48 8.02
N VAL A 88 2.38 -0.54 7.17
CA VAL A 88 3.51 -0.89 6.29
C VAL A 88 3.25 -0.34 4.89
N VAL A 89 4.23 0.36 4.34
CA VAL A 89 4.20 0.87 2.98
C VAL A 89 4.98 -0.06 2.08
N PHE A 90 4.46 -0.33 0.88
CA PHE A 90 5.18 -1.06 -0.15
C PHE A 90 6.59 -0.48 -0.37
N SER A 91 7.55 -1.37 -0.62
CA SER A 91 8.93 -1.04 -0.95
C SER A 91 9.47 -2.11 -1.90
N PRO A 92 10.39 -1.78 -2.83
CA PRO A 92 10.98 -2.76 -3.74
C PRO A 92 11.63 -3.97 -3.04
N ALA A 93 12.17 -3.78 -1.84
CA ALA A 93 12.75 -4.86 -1.03
C ALA A 93 11.74 -5.96 -0.65
N HIS A 94 10.43 -5.69 -0.72
CA HIS A 94 9.38 -6.69 -0.50
C HIS A 94 9.14 -7.59 -1.73
N ILE A 95 9.80 -7.32 -2.86
CA ILE A 95 9.77 -8.14 -4.07
C ILE A 95 11.02 -9.05 -4.11
N ASP A 96 12.18 -8.52 -3.74
CA ASP A 96 13.48 -9.22 -3.83
C ASP A 96 13.65 -10.36 -2.80
N GLY A 97 12.74 -10.44 -1.83
CA GLY A 97 12.67 -11.51 -0.82
C GLY A 97 12.24 -12.88 -1.34
N GLY A 98 12.04 -13.03 -2.66
CA GLY A 98 11.75 -14.31 -3.34
C GLY A 98 12.68 -14.66 -4.51
N SER A 99 13.67 -13.82 -4.84
CA SER A 99 14.76 -14.18 -5.76
C SER A 99 15.87 -13.12 -5.69
N THR A 100 16.91 -13.37 -4.89
CA THR A 100 18.20 -12.73 -5.12
C THR A 100 18.85 -13.36 -6.35
N SER A 101 18.54 -12.84 -7.53
CA SER A 101 19.46 -12.88 -8.67
C SER A 101 19.08 -11.79 -9.67
N GLY A 102 19.81 -10.67 -9.64
CA GLY A 102 19.62 -9.61 -10.63
C GLY A 102 20.13 -8.27 -10.14
N SER A 103 21.44 -8.11 -10.15
CA SER A 103 22.12 -6.83 -10.09
C SER A 103 21.60 -5.86 -11.15
N PHE A 104 21.27 -4.63 -10.73
CA PHE A 104 21.42 -3.41 -11.52
C PHE A 104 21.93 -2.29 -10.62
#